data_AF-A0A2E5E1S0-F1
#
_entry.id   AF-A0A2E5E1S0-F1
#
_cell.length_a   1.000
_cell.length_b   1.000
_cell.length_c   1.000
_cell.angle_alpha   90.00
_cell.angle_beta   90.00
_cell.angle_gamma   90.00
#
_symmetry.space_group_name_H-M   'P 1'
#
loop_
_entity.id
_entity.type
_entity.pdbx_description
1 polymer ?
#
loop_
_entity_poly.entity_id
_entity_poly.type
_entity_poly.pdbx_seq_one_letter_code
_entity_poly.pdbx_strand_id
1 'polypeptide(L)'
;MKATSVIAGVVGGALLASVAAASPLQSMDMELVNSGAEGNTYRLYANLDAGARIDAVYGNSVETLSIAAAEGLYFYQNSAGGNTSQAINSAFFVFVPAMEWDSYVSIGALYQNGDPFGGNNLNDIGIDWTSFASGGALETDNGSWFVTPEDPQGSELGGRVFLGQFTVAGGTGVGYEDVVGSVNLQGKDADGNTWSETGATWAPIPAPGALALLGLAGLAGSRRRRA
;
A
#
# COMPACT_ATOMS: atom_id res chain seq x y z
N MET A 1 23.91 -27.55 -64.23
CA MET A 1 23.62 -26.17 -63.78
C MET A 1 23.10 -26.27 -62.35
N LYS A 2 23.81 -25.65 -61.40
CA LYS A 2 23.54 -25.75 -59.96
C LYS A 2 22.35 -24.87 -59.60
N ALA A 3 21.34 -25.43 -58.96
CA ALA A 3 20.22 -24.69 -58.37
C ALA A 3 20.58 -24.33 -56.92
N THR A 4 20.59 -23.04 -56.65
CA THR A 4 20.78 -22.41 -55.33
C THR A 4 19.46 -22.51 -54.56
N SER A 5 19.46 -23.09 -53.36
CA SER A 5 18.34 -23.03 -52.43
C SER A 5 18.78 -22.29 -51.16
N VAL A 6 18.27 -21.06 -51.03
CA VAL A 6 18.33 -20.24 -49.81
C VAL A 6 17.22 -20.71 -48.89
N ILE A 7 17.57 -21.20 -47.70
CA ILE A 7 16.61 -21.51 -46.64
C ILE A 7 16.49 -20.26 -45.77
N ALA A 8 15.39 -19.53 -45.93
CA ALA A 8 14.97 -18.49 -45.00
C ALA A 8 14.40 -19.17 -43.74
N GLY A 9 15.13 -19.12 -42.63
CA GLY A 9 14.64 -19.55 -41.33
C GLY A 9 13.74 -18.48 -40.72
N VAL A 10 12.43 -18.74 -40.66
CA VAL A 10 11.51 -17.97 -39.83
C VAL A 10 11.66 -18.48 -38.40
N VAL A 11 12.38 -17.74 -37.57
CA VAL A 11 12.36 -17.92 -36.12
C VAL A 11 11.05 -17.29 -35.63
N GLY A 12 10.01 -18.11 -35.51
CA GLY A 12 8.78 -17.74 -34.83
C GLY A 12 9.06 -17.65 -33.33
N GLY A 13 9.35 -16.44 -32.85
CA GLY A 13 9.38 -16.15 -31.42
C GLY A 13 7.98 -16.34 -30.84
N ALA A 14 7.79 -17.41 -30.07
CA ALA A 14 6.62 -17.56 -29.22
C ALA A 14 6.68 -16.45 -28.15
N LEU A 15 5.93 -15.38 -28.38
CA LEU A 15 5.55 -14.45 -27.32
C LEU A 15 4.62 -15.24 -26.39
N LEU A 16 5.16 -15.73 -25.28
CA LEU A 16 4.37 -16.14 -24.13
C LEU A 16 3.69 -14.88 -23.60
N ALA A 17 2.49 -14.60 -24.11
CA ALA A 17 1.57 -13.69 -23.44
C ALA A 17 1.21 -14.35 -22.11
N SER A 18 1.88 -13.95 -21.04
CA SER A 18 1.42 -14.23 -19.68
C SER A 18 0.03 -13.63 -19.56
N VAL A 19 -0.99 -14.47 -19.43
CA VAL A 19 -2.29 -14.01 -18.93
C VAL A 19 -2.02 -13.32 -17.60
N ALA A 20 -2.41 -12.05 -17.46
CA ALA A 20 -2.40 -11.40 -16.16
C ALA A 20 -3.27 -12.26 -15.24
N ALA A 21 -2.64 -12.89 -14.24
CA ALA A 21 -3.38 -13.60 -13.20
C ALA A 21 -4.30 -12.58 -12.51
N ALA A 22 -5.50 -13.02 -12.12
CA ALA A 22 -6.36 -12.19 -11.30
C ALA A 22 -5.59 -11.78 -10.03
N SER A 23 -5.60 -10.50 -9.71
CA SER A 23 -4.97 -9.97 -8.49
C SER A 23 -5.64 -10.62 -7.27
N PRO A 24 -4.89 -11.26 -6.34
CA PRO A 24 -5.44 -11.78 -5.11
C PRO A 24 -5.80 -10.67 -4.11
N LEU A 25 -5.55 -9.40 -4.45
CA LEU A 25 -5.94 -8.25 -3.63
C LEU A 25 -7.46 -8.09 -3.63
N GLN A 26 -8.06 -8.18 -2.45
CA GLN A 26 -9.49 -7.99 -2.25
C GLN A 26 -9.84 -6.54 -1.91
N SER A 27 -9.02 -5.90 -1.07
CA SER A 27 -9.19 -4.50 -0.66
C SER A 27 -7.95 -4.00 0.10
N MET A 28 -7.88 -2.69 0.31
CA MET A 28 -7.00 -2.08 1.31
C MET A 28 -7.85 -1.39 2.37
N ASP A 29 -7.43 -1.46 3.62
CA ASP A 29 -8.12 -0.82 4.73
C ASP A 29 -7.14 -0.25 5.75
N MET A 30 -7.66 0.70 6.54
CA MET A 30 -6.94 1.29 7.65
C MET A 30 -7.68 0.99 8.95
N GLU A 31 -6.97 0.38 9.89
CA GLU A 31 -7.46 0.07 11.23
C GLU A 31 -6.96 1.13 12.22
N LEU A 32 -7.87 1.84 12.88
CA LEU A 32 -7.51 2.73 14.01
C LEU A 32 -7.11 1.86 15.22
N VAL A 33 -5.86 1.95 15.65
CA VAL A 33 -5.33 1.15 16.77
C VAL A 33 -5.09 1.95 18.05
N ASN A 34 -4.96 3.28 17.94
CA ASN A 34 -4.77 4.16 19.09
C ASN A 34 -5.24 5.59 18.80
N SER A 35 -5.78 6.26 19.81
CA SER A 35 -6.03 7.71 19.82
C SER A 35 -5.35 8.28 21.06
N GLY A 36 -4.18 8.89 20.86
CA GLY A 36 -3.27 9.28 21.93
C GLY A 36 -2.77 10.72 21.84
N ALA A 37 -1.72 11.03 22.60
CA ALA A 37 -1.12 12.36 22.63
C ALA A 37 -0.41 12.71 21.32
N GLU A 38 0.08 11.70 20.60
CA GLU A 38 0.77 11.79 19.32
C GLU A 38 -0.22 11.97 18.15
N GLY A 39 -1.50 11.60 18.34
CA GLY A 39 -2.54 11.64 17.33
C GLY A 39 -3.33 10.33 17.22
N ASN A 40 -4.00 10.15 16.08
CA ASN A 40 -4.68 8.90 15.74
C ASN A 40 -3.71 8.00 14.96
N THR A 41 -3.47 6.80 15.47
CA THR A 41 -2.58 5.81 14.85
C THR A 41 -3.38 4.79 14.07
N TYR A 42 -3.09 4.70 12.78
CA TYR A 42 -3.70 3.77 11.86
C TYR A 42 -2.70 2.71 11.42
N ARG A 43 -3.17 1.48 11.25
CA ARG A 43 -2.42 0.41 10.56
C ARG A 43 -3.04 0.18 9.19
N LEU A 44 -2.21 0.28 8.15
CA LEU A 44 -2.61 0.00 6.77
C LEU A 44 -2.45 -1.49 6.50
N TYR A 45 -3.51 -2.12 5.98
CA TYR A 45 -3.50 -3.52 5.57
C TYR A 45 -3.92 -3.66 4.11
N ALA A 46 -3.34 -4.68 3.46
CA ALA A 46 -3.87 -5.24 2.22
C ALA A 46 -4.54 -6.58 2.52
N ASN A 47 -5.83 -6.70 2.20
CA ASN A 47 -6.57 -7.95 2.31
C ASN A 47 -6.35 -8.79 1.07
N LEU A 48 -5.88 -10.02 1.25
CA LEU A 48 -5.49 -10.92 0.18
C LEU A 48 -6.26 -12.25 0.27
N ASP A 49 -6.40 -12.91 -0.87
CA ASP A 49 -6.80 -14.32 -0.90
C ASP A 49 -5.83 -15.18 -0.08
N ALA A 50 -6.38 -16.23 0.56
CA ALA A 50 -5.60 -17.12 1.42
C ALA A 50 -4.41 -17.73 0.67
N GLY A 51 -3.24 -17.72 1.30
CA GLY A 51 -1.98 -18.22 0.72
C GLY A 51 -1.27 -17.26 -0.25
N ALA A 52 -1.84 -16.09 -0.54
CA ALA A 52 -1.13 -15.05 -1.27
C ALA A 52 -0.16 -14.27 -0.37
N ARG A 53 0.73 -13.51 -1.00
CA ARG A 53 1.77 -12.71 -0.35
C ARG A 53 2.07 -11.42 -1.10
N ILE A 54 2.65 -10.46 -0.40
CA ILE A 54 3.24 -9.25 -0.96
C ILE A 54 4.75 -9.32 -0.79
N ASP A 55 5.47 -9.10 -1.87
CA ASP A 55 6.94 -9.08 -1.90
C ASP A 55 7.47 -7.67 -2.08
N ALA A 56 6.73 -6.78 -2.74
CA ALA A 56 7.15 -5.40 -2.94
C ALA A 56 5.98 -4.43 -2.90
N VAL A 57 6.24 -3.27 -2.32
CA VAL A 57 5.44 -2.06 -2.47
C VAL A 57 6.32 -1.03 -3.18
N TYR A 58 5.81 -0.40 -4.23
CA TYR A 58 6.65 0.41 -5.12
C TYR A 58 5.90 1.54 -5.80
N GLY A 59 6.66 2.52 -6.27
CA GLY A 59 6.23 3.54 -7.22
C GLY A 59 6.91 3.36 -8.58
N ASN A 60 6.23 3.73 -9.66
CA ASN A 60 6.82 3.78 -10.99
C ASN A 60 6.36 5.04 -11.75
N SER A 61 6.89 5.26 -12.96
CA SER A 61 6.54 6.43 -13.78
C SER A 61 5.10 6.43 -14.32
N VAL A 62 4.36 5.34 -14.15
CA VAL A 62 2.96 5.21 -14.58
C VAL A 62 2.04 5.55 -13.41
N GLU A 63 2.27 4.91 -12.26
CA GLU A 63 1.58 5.14 -11.01
C GLU A 63 2.60 5.43 -9.91
N THR A 64 2.67 6.70 -9.52
CA THR A 64 3.48 7.15 -8.39
C THR A 64 2.90 6.56 -7.11
N LEU A 65 3.76 6.01 -6.26
CA LEU A 65 3.38 5.68 -4.89
C LEU A 65 3.24 6.97 -4.11
N SER A 66 2.11 7.17 -3.43
CA SER A 66 1.89 8.30 -2.53
C SER A 66 1.19 7.85 -1.26
N ILE A 67 1.73 8.21 -0.11
CA ILE A 67 1.08 8.09 1.20
C ILE A 67 1.25 9.43 1.90
N ALA A 68 0.15 10.13 2.13
CA ALA A 68 0.14 11.47 2.71
C ALA A 68 -0.90 11.58 3.82
N ALA A 69 -0.61 12.41 4.82
CA ALA A 69 -1.66 12.89 5.70
C ALA A 69 -2.58 13.83 4.91
N ALA A 70 -3.87 13.89 5.26
CA ALA A 70 -4.81 14.77 4.58
C ALA A 70 -4.47 16.25 4.75
N GLU A 71 -5.09 17.11 3.95
CA GLU A 71 -4.75 18.53 3.88
C GLU A 71 -4.74 19.21 5.26
N GLY A 72 -3.60 19.80 5.63
CA GLY A 72 -3.39 20.47 6.92
C GLY A 72 -3.01 19.55 8.09
N LEU A 73 -2.93 18.24 7.86
CA LEU A 73 -2.44 17.24 8.82
C LEU A 73 -0.98 16.87 8.53
N TYR A 74 -0.35 16.17 9.46
CA TYR A 74 1.04 15.70 9.33
C TYR A 74 1.21 14.36 10.04
N PHE A 75 2.17 13.58 9.55
CA PHE A 75 2.58 12.36 10.24
C PHE A 75 3.43 12.69 11.47
N TYR A 76 3.15 11.99 12.56
CA TYR A 76 4.03 11.96 13.71
C TYR A 76 5.25 11.10 13.40
N GLN A 77 6.44 11.64 13.68
CA GLN A 77 7.74 10.97 13.54
C GLN A 77 8.50 11.04 14.87
N ASN A 78 8.95 9.89 15.38
CA ASN A 78 9.70 9.79 16.62
C ASN A 78 11.21 9.74 16.36
N SER A 79 11.99 10.56 17.06
CA SER A 79 13.44 10.60 16.92
C SER A 79 14.17 9.29 17.29
N ALA A 80 13.51 8.39 18.04
CA ALA A 80 14.05 7.09 18.43
C ALA A 80 13.63 5.96 17.47
N GLY A 81 12.75 6.23 16.51
CA GLY A 81 12.32 5.29 15.49
C GLY A 81 12.90 5.60 14.11
N GLY A 82 12.09 5.46 13.07
CA GLY A 82 12.51 5.67 11.70
C GLY A 82 11.50 5.18 10.68
N ASN A 83 11.81 5.39 9.40
CA ASN A 83 10.83 5.29 8.31
C ASN A 83 10.33 3.88 8.00
N THR A 84 11.00 2.84 8.52
CA THR A 84 10.69 1.44 8.26
C THR A 84 10.59 0.64 9.56
N SER A 85 9.85 -0.48 9.52
CA SER A 85 9.72 -1.37 10.68
C SER A 85 11.05 -1.90 11.24
N GLN A 86 12.12 -1.91 10.43
CA GLN A 86 13.50 -2.20 10.86
C GLN A 86 14.01 -1.23 11.92
N ALA A 87 13.56 0.02 11.90
CA ALA A 87 13.97 1.04 12.86
C ALA A 87 13.13 1.04 14.15
N ILE A 88 12.05 0.27 14.21
CA ILE A 88 11.13 0.26 15.35
C ILE A 88 11.52 -0.84 16.33
N ASN A 89 12.38 -0.51 17.29
CA ASN A 89 12.77 -1.41 18.37
C ASN A 89 11.73 -1.43 19.51
N SER A 90 10.86 -2.44 19.50
CA SER A 90 9.80 -2.60 20.51
C SER A 90 10.30 -2.75 21.96
N ALA A 91 11.55 -3.17 22.18
CA ALA A 91 12.14 -3.22 23.52
C ALA A 91 12.29 -1.82 24.15
N PHE A 92 12.24 -0.75 23.34
CA PHE A 92 12.37 0.62 23.81
C PHE A 92 11.04 1.27 24.21
N PHE A 93 9.89 0.64 23.95
CA PHE A 93 8.58 1.24 24.29
C PHE A 93 8.43 1.51 25.79
N VAL A 94 9.06 0.73 26.67
CA VAL A 94 9.05 0.99 28.12
C VAL A 94 9.87 2.22 28.53
N PHE A 95 10.83 2.66 27.71
CA PHE A 95 11.69 3.81 27.96
C PHE A 95 11.26 5.05 27.17
N VAL A 96 10.74 4.85 25.96
CA VAL A 96 10.23 5.87 25.05
C VAL A 96 8.83 5.43 24.56
N PRO A 97 7.77 5.55 25.40
CA PRO A 97 6.44 5.06 25.05
C PRO A 97 5.87 5.64 23.76
N ALA A 98 6.14 6.92 23.49
CA ALA A 98 5.68 7.60 22.28
C ALA A 98 6.25 6.99 20.97
N MET A 99 7.34 6.22 21.05
CA MET A 99 7.92 5.53 19.88
C MET A 99 7.01 4.41 19.36
N GLU A 100 6.16 3.83 20.20
CA GLU A 100 5.18 2.82 19.77
C GLU A 100 4.23 3.36 18.70
N TRP A 101 3.99 4.67 18.71
CA TRP A 101 3.08 5.38 17.82
C TRP A 101 3.79 6.08 16.67
N ASP A 102 5.05 5.73 16.38
CA ASP A 102 5.78 6.27 15.24
C ASP A 102 5.13 5.90 13.88
N SER A 103 5.41 6.70 12.84
CA SER A 103 4.93 6.44 11.47
C SER A 103 6.02 5.78 10.62
N TYR A 104 5.74 4.58 10.11
CA TYR A 104 6.71 3.76 9.37
C TYR A 104 6.03 2.83 8.38
N VAL A 105 6.75 2.42 7.34
CA VAL A 105 6.30 1.40 6.38
C VAL A 105 6.79 0.01 6.73
N SER A 106 6.09 -1.01 6.26
CA SER A 106 6.48 -2.41 6.42
C SER A 106 5.92 -3.33 5.34
N ILE A 107 6.28 -4.61 5.44
CA ILE A 107 5.58 -5.75 4.86
C ILE A 107 5.56 -6.83 5.96
N GLY A 108 4.39 -7.06 6.53
CA GLY A 108 4.12 -8.07 7.55
C GLY A 108 4.62 -7.74 8.96
N ALA A 109 5.94 -7.71 9.16
CA ALA A 109 6.54 -7.54 10.49
C ALA A 109 6.23 -6.14 11.05
N LEU A 110 5.76 -6.06 12.29
CA LEU A 110 5.43 -4.79 12.96
C LEU A 110 6.71 -4.04 13.35
N TYR A 111 7.69 -4.76 13.87
CA TYR A 111 8.85 -4.18 14.56
C TYR A 111 10.16 -4.85 14.16
N GLN A 112 11.27 -4.30 14.61
CA GLN A 112 12.63 -4.80 14.35
C GLN A 112 12.82 -6.24 14.83
N ASN A 113 12.15 -6.64 15.91
CA ASN A 113 12.22 -8.00 16.45
C ASN A 113 11.51 -9.05 15.58
N GLY A 114 10.80 -8.61 14.54
CA GLY A 114 10.11 -9.50 13.61
C GLY A 114 8.74 -9.98 14.04
N ASP A 115 8.15 -9.44 15.11
CA ASP A 115 6.78 -9.79 15.50
C ASP A 115 5.78 -9.52 14.34
N PRO A 116 4.86 -10.43 13.99
CA PRO A 116 4.62 -11.78 14.56
C PRO A 116 5.36 -12.94 13.86
N PHE A 117 6.25 -12.67 12.90
CA PHE A 117 6.92 -13.65 12.04
C PHE A 117 8.24 -14.21 12.59
N GLY A 118 8.79 -13.61 13.66
CA GLY A 118 10.06 -14.01 14.26
C GLY A 118 11.31 -13.48 13.53
N GLY A 119 11.13 -12.68 12.47
CA GLY A 119 12.19 -11.98 11.75
C GLY A 119 11.65 -10.77 10.98
N ASN A 120 12.51 -9.78 10.76
CA ASN A 120 12.23 -8.62 9.91
C ASN A 120 13.39 -8.41 8.92
N ASN A 121 13.15 -8.75 7.66
CA ASN A 121 14.09 -8.66 6.55
C ASN A 121 13.62 -7.65 5.50
N LEU A 122 12.89 -6.61 5.92
CA LEU A 122 12.49 -5.51 5.03
C LEU A 122 13.72 -4.79 4.47
N ASN A 123 13.72 -4.55 3.16
CA ASN A 123 14.72 -3.78 2.44
C ASN A 123 14.03 -2.62 1.71
N ASP A 124 14.77 -1.56 1.41
CA ASP A 124 14.31 -0.45 0.59
C ASP A 124 15.37 0.03 -0.39
N ILE A 125 14.92 0.58 -1.53
CA ILE A 125 15.78 1.15 -2.56
C ILE A 125 15.07 2.27 -3.30
N GLY A 126 15.80 3.34 -3.62
CA GLY A 126 15.33 4.41 -4.50
C GLY A 126 14.27 5.34 -3.89
N ILE A 127 14.03 5.29 -2.59
CA ILE A 127 13.08 6.15 -1.88
C ILE A 127 13.83 7.33 -1.25
N ASP A 128 13.33 8.55 -1.49
CA ASP A 128 13.74 9.72 -0.72
C ASP A 128 12.85 9.85 0.51
N TRP A 129 13.43 9.54 1.67
CA TRP A 129 12.73 9.57 2.95
C TRP A 129 12.63 10.97 3.57
N THR A 130 13.25 12.00 2.99
CA THR A 130 13.42 13.32 3.63
C THR A 130 12.09 13.95 4.05
N SER A 131 11.10 13.92 3.17
CA SER A 131 9.76 14.45 3.44
C SER A 131 9.06 13.65 4.53
N PHE A 132 8.98 12.33 4.37
CA PHE A 132 8.31 11.44 5.31
C PHE A 132 8.92 11.48 6.72
N ALA A 133 10.25 11.48 6.83
CA ALA A 133 10.99 11.60 8.10
C ALA A 133 10.75 12.93 8.82
N SER A 134 10.24 13.94 8.10
CA SER A 134 9.88 15.25 8.64
C SER A 134 8.36 15.39 8.87
N GLY A 135 7.60 14.30 8.78
CA GLY A 135 6.13 14.28 8.94
C GLY A 135 5.34 14.62 7.68
N GLY A 136 6.00 14.77 6.54
CA GLY A 136 5.40 15.03 5.23
C GLY A 136 4.98 13.75 4.49
N ALA A 137 4.56 13.90 3.23
CA ALA A 137 4.17 12.77 2.39
C ALA A 137 5.36 11.87 2.04
N LEU A 138 5.09 10.58 1.86
CA LEU A 138 5.96 9.61 1.22
C LEU A 138 5.55 9.49 -0.25
N GLU A 139 6.39 9.96 -1.15
CA GLU A 139 6.13 9.90 -2.60
C GLU A 139 7.34 9.34 -3.34
N THR A 140 7.09 8.43 -4.28
CA THR A 140 8.15 7.92 -5.14
C THR A 140 7.59 7.39 -6.46
N ASP A 141 8.33 7.61 -7.55
CA ASP A 141 8.03 7.12 -8.90
C ASP A 141 9.09 6.14 -9.43
N ASN A 142 10.04 5.74 -8.57
CA ASN A 142 11.12 4.80 -8.91
C ASN A 142 11.69 4.06 -7.68
N GLY A 143 11.01 4.13 -6.55
CA GLY A 143 11.43 3.55 -5.29
C GLY A 143 10.55 2.37 -4.88
N SER A 144 11.10 1.50 -4.03
CA SER A 144 10.39 0.35 -3.49
C SER A 144 10.93 -0.03 -2.11
N TRP A 145 10.04 -0.52 -1.25
CA TRP A 145 10.42 -1.39 -0.15
C TRP A 145 9.90 -2.81 -0.41
N PHE A 146 10.69 -3.80 -0.04
CA PHE A 146 10.48 -5.18 -0.45
C PHE A 146 11.05 -6.19 0.55
N VAL A 147 10.56 -7.42 0.42
CA VAL A 147 11.05 -8.63 1.07
C VAL A 147 11.30 -9.69 0.00
N THR A 148 12.07 -10.72 0.33
CA THR A 148 12.35 -11.82 -0.58
C THR A 148 11.30 -12.93 -0.46
N PRO A 149 11.13 -13.78 -1.48
CA PRO A 149 10.27 -14.96 -1.40
C PRO A 149 10.59 -15.93 -0.23
N GLU A 150 11.79 -15.86 0.34
CA GLU A 150 12.18 -16.70 1.49
C GLU A 150 11.68 -16.13 2.83
N ASP A 151 11.32 -14.84 2.86
CA ASP A 151 10.89 -14.16 4.08
C ASP A 151 9.41 -14.45 4.38
N PRO A 152 9.08 -15.11 5.51
CA PRO A 152 7.69 -15.43 5.85
C PRO A 152 6.79 -14.21 6.05
N GLN A 153 7.38 -13.05 6.37
CA GLN A 153 6.64 -11.80 6.61
C GLN A 153 5.90 -11.28 5.37
N GLY A 154 6.25 -11.73 4.16
CA GLY A 154 5.51 -11.38 2.95
C GLY A 154 4.13 -12.02 2.88
N SER A 155 3.95 -13.18 3.51
CA SER A 155 2.71 -13.95 3.48
C SER A 155 1.59 -13.29 4.25
N GLU A 156 0.36 -13.44 3.76
CA GLU A 156 -0.83 -13.06 4.53
C GLU A 156 -0.88 -13.79 5.88
N LEU A 157 -1.35 -13.07 6.90
CA LEU A 157 -1.65 -13.61 8.21
C LEU A 157 -3.10 -13.27 8.56
N GLY A 158 -3.99 -14.26 8.41
CA GLY A 158 -5.42 -14.08 8.70
C GLY A 158 -6.15 -13.32 7.60
N GLY A 159 -5.72 -13.48 6.35
CA GLY A 159 -6.27 -12.85 5.15
C GLY A 159 -5.73 -11.45 4.87
N ARG A 160 -4.71 -10.99 5.60
CA ARG A 160 -4.17 -9.64 5.46
C ARG A 160 -2.66 -9.54 5.63
N VAL A 161 -2.05 -8.56 4.98
CA VAL A 161 -0.63 -8.19 5.15
C VAL A 161 -0.56 -6.76 5.68
N PHE A 162 0.19 -6.56 6.76
CA PHE A 162 0.48 -5.24 7.31
C PHE A 162 1.47 -4.48 6.42
N LEU A 163 1.14 -3.25 6.03
CA LEU A 163 1.96 -2.44 5.11
C LEU A 163 2.59 -1.20 5.77
N GLY A 164 2.17 -0.85 6.97
CA GLY A 164 2.72 0.30 7.69
C GLY A 164 1.78 0.83 8.75
N GLN A 165 2.35 1.63 9.63
CA GLN A 165 1.65 2.37 10.67
C GLN A 165 1.80 3.86 10.41
N PHE A 166 0.72 4.61 10.52
CA PHE A 166 0.68 6.04 10.26
C PHE A 166 -0.07 6.74 11.38
N THR A 167 0.64 7.58 12.13
CA THR A 167 0.04 8.39 13.20
C THR A 167 -0.16 9.81 12.71
N VAL A 168 -1.40 10.28 12.74
CA VAL A 168 -1.78 11.59 12.23
C VAL A 168 -2.18 12.50 13.37
N ALA A 169 -1.46 13.61 13.50
CA ALA A 169 -1.78 14.64 14.49
C ALA A 169 -2.97 15.49 14.00
N GLY A 170 -3.99 15.63 14.85
CA GLY A 170 -5.20 16.42 14.54
C GLY A 170 -6.22 15.72 13.62
N GLY A 171 -6.09 14.41 13.44
CA GLY A 171 -7.00 13.61 12.62
C GLY A 171 -8.44 13.50 13.15
N THR A 172 -9.35 13.13 12.27
CA THR A 172 -10.79 12.90 12.48
C THR A 172 -11.10 11.60 13.22
N GLY A 173 -10.17 10.64 13.23
CA GLY A 173 -10.40 9.28 13.74
C GLY A 173 -10.85 8.31 12.65
N VAL A 174 -10.94 8.76 11.40
CA VAL A 174 -11.30 7.95 10.23
C VAL A 174 -10.07 7.81 9.32
N GLY A 175 -9.54 6.59 9.19
CA GLY A 175 -8.25 6.36 8.54
C GLY A 175 -8.15 6.89 7.10
N TYR A 176 -9.15 6.63 6.26
CA TYR A 176 -9.16 7.11 4.87
C TYR A 176 -9.40 8.62 4.73
N GLU A 177 -9.86 9.30 5.77
CA GLU A 177 -10.00 10.77 5.79
C GLU A 177 -8.72 11.44 6.27
N ASP A 178 -7.95 10.76 7.14
CA ASP A 178 -6.75 11.30 7.76
C ASP A 178 -5.47 10.95 6.99
N VAL A 179 -5.47 9.82 6.30
CA VAL A 179 -4.37 9.35 5.45
C VAL A 179 -4.93 9.05 4.07
N VAL A 180 -4.34 9.65 3.05
CA VAL A 180 -4.77 9.57 1.65
C VAL A 180 -3.62 9.11 0.78
N GLY A 181 -3.93 8.41 -0.30
CA GLY A 181 -2.90 7.95 -1.23
C GLY A 181 -3.25 6.66 -1.96
N SER A 182 -2.21 6.13 -2.60
CA SER A 182 -2.23 4.87 -3.33
C SER A 182 -0.84 4.27 -3.39
N VAL A 183 -0.80 2.94 -3.48
CA VAL A 183 0.43 2.17 -3.61
C VAL A 183 0.33 1.20 -4.77
N ASN A 184 1.47 0.78 -5.33
CA ASN A 184 1.51 -0.38 -6.20
C ASN A 184 2.07 -1.57 -5.43
N LEU A 185 1.50 -2.74 -5.69
CA LEU A 185 1.79 -3.98 -5.00
C LEU A 185 2.25 -5.03 -6.01
N GLN A 186 3.19 -5.87 -5.58
CA GLN A 186 3.60 -7.07 -6.30
C GLN A 186 3.82 -8.19 -5.30
N GLY A 187 3.50 -9.42 -5.72
CA GLY A 187 3.82 -10.60 -4.95
C GLY A 187 3.45 -11.89 -5.67
N LYS A 188 3.16 -12.93 -4.89
CA LYS A 188 2.72 -14.24 -5.37
C LYS A 188 1.32 -14.59 -4.89
N ASP A 189 0.54 -15.23 -5.75
CA ASP A 189 -0.72 -15.86 -5.35
C ASP A 189 -0.46 -17.22 -4.68
N ALA A 190 -1.54 -17.91 -4.27
CA ALA A 190 -1.46 -19.22 -3.62
C ALA A 190 -0.83 -20.31 -4.51
N ASP A 191 -0.87 -20.14 -5.83
CA ASP A 191 -0.31 -21.06 -6.82
C ASP A 191 1.15 -20.70 -7.19
N GLY A 192 1.69 -19.60 -6.64
CA GLY A 192 3.05 -19.11 -6.92
C GLY A 192 3.17 -18.27 -8.19
N ASN A 193 2.07 -17.90 -8.83
CA ASN A 193 2.08 -16.98 -9.96
C ASN A 193 2.32 -15.55 -9.49
N THR A 194 3.06 -14.77 -10.28
CA THR A 194 3.26 -13.35 -9.98
C THR A 194 1.98 -12.58 -10.26
N TRP A 195 1.58 -11.75 -9.31
CA TRP A 195 0.55 -10.74 -9.49
C TRP A 195 1.12 -9.34 -9.25
N SER A 196 0.45 -8.34 -9.81
CA SER A 196 0.76 -6.95 -9.56
C SER A 196 -0.53 -6.14 -9.64
N GLU A 197 -0.67 -5.21 -8.70
CA GLU A 197 -1.76 -4.23 -8.65
C GLU A 197 -1.15 -2.84 -8.67
N THR A 198 -1.69 -1.94 -9.48
CA THR A 198 -1.23 -0.55 -9.54
C THR A 198 -2.35 0.39 -9.10
N GLY A 199 -2.02 1.42 -8.32
CA GLY A 199 -3.02 2.39 -7.84
C GLY A 199 -3.96 1.82 -6.77
N ALA A 200 -3.53 0.79 -6.02
CA ALA A 200 -4.31 0.26 -4.91
C ALA A 200 -4.50 1.35 -3.84
N THR A 201 -5.75 1.59 -3.44
CA THR A 201 -6.13 2.63 -2.48
C THR A 201 -7.06 2.10 -1.41
N TRP A 202 -7.06 2.74 -0.24
CA TRP A 202 -7.90 2.46 0.92
C TRP A 202 -9.06 3.45 1.05
N ALA A 203 -9.25 4.34 0.07
CA ALA A 203 -10.44 5.17 0.01
C ALA A 203 -11.69 4.31 -0.24
N PRO A 204 -12.82 4.58 0.42
CA PRO A 204 -14.05 3.85 0.18
C PRO A 204 -14.47 3.99 -1.27
N ILE A 205 -14.67 2.87 -1.97
CA ILE A 205 -15.32 2.89 -3.28
C ILE A 205 -16.73 3.43 -3.04
N PRO A 206 -17.13 4.58 -3.64
CA PRO A 206 -18.45 5.14 -3.41
C PRO A 206 -19.48 4.08 -3.82
N ALA A 207 -20.37 3.74 -2.88
CA ALA A 207 -21.42 2.76 -3.15
C ALA A 207 -22.15 3.15 -4.45
N PRO A 208 -22.44 2.20 -5.37
CA PRO A 208 -23.05 2.51 -6.67
C PRO A 208 -24.33 3.36 -6.58
N GLY A 209 -25.03 3.35 -5.44
CA GLY A 209 -26.22 4.16 -5.18
C GLY A 209 -25.97 5.65 -4.90
N ALA A 210 -24.77 6.07 -4.47
CA ALA A 210 -24.47 7.47 -4.18
C ALA A 210 -24.43 8.34 -5.45
N LEU A 211 -24.00 7.76 -6.58
CA LEU A 211 -24.01 8.42 -7.89
C LEU A 211 -25.43 8.48 -8.51
N ALA A 212 -26.28 7.49 -8.24
CA ALA A 212 -27.63 7.44 -8.78
C ALA A 212 -28.59 8.47 -8.14
N LEU A 213 -28.40 8.80 -6.86
CA LEU A 213 -29.27 9.72 -6.13
C LEU A 213 -29.02 11.21 -6.49
N LEU A 214 -27.79 11.55 -6.89
CA LEU A 214 -27.48 12.87 -7.43
C LEU A 214 -28.13 13.11 -8.80
N GLY A 215 -28.31 12.05 -9.60
CA GLY A 215 -29.00 12.11 -10.89
C GLY A 215 -30.52 12.33 -10.77
N LEU A 216 -31.16 11.85 -9.71
CA LEU A 216 -32.61 11.98 -9.54
C LEU A 216 -33.05 13.34 -8.96
N ALA A 217 -32.20 14.00 -8.19
CA ALA A 217 -32.49 15.32 -7.61
C ALA A 217 -32.56 16.45 -8.66
N GLY A 218 -31.92 16.28 -9.82
CA GLY A 218 -31.91 17.27 -10.92
C GLY A 218 -33.17 17.31 -11.80
N LEU A 219 -34.06 16.32 -11.69
CA LEU A 219 -35.23 16.17 -12.59
C LEU A 219 -36.54 16.72 -11.99
N ALA A 220 -36.56 17.17 -10.74
CA ALA A 220 -37.75 17.66 -10.05
C ALA A 220 -37.76 19.19 -9.92
N GLY A 221 -37.80 19.93 -11.04
CA GLY A 221 -37.79 21.40 -10.96
C GLY A 221 -38.18 22.15 -12.23
N SER A 222 -39.47 22.19 -12.59
CA SER A 222 -40.17 23.43 -13.00
C SER A 222 -41.56 23.15 -13.62
N ARG A 223 -42.61 23.15 -12.80
CA ARG A 223 -43.97 23.42 -13.32
C ARG A 223 -44.23 24.93 -13.26
N ARG A 224 -44.07 25.59 -14.41
CA ARG A 224 -44.46 27.00 -14.63
C ARG A 224 -45.97 27.16 -14.35
N ARG A 225 -46.33 28.01 -13.38
CA ARG A 225 -47.69 28.56 -13.25
C ARG A 225 -47.89 29.60 -14.35
N ARG A 226 -48.92 29.44 -15.20
CA ARG A 226 -49.46 30.53 -16.02
C ARG A 226 -50.63 31.15 -15.28
N ALA A 227 -50.62 32.47 -15.20
CA ALA A 227 -51.79 33.30 -14.95
C ALA A 227 -52.64 33.39 -16.23
#